data_AF-A0A3C0ACU4-F1
#
_entry.id   AF-A0A3C0ACU4-F1
#
_cell.length_a   1.000
_cell.length_b   1.000
_cell.length_c   1.000
_cell.angle_alpha   90.00
_cell.angle_beta   90.00
_cell.angle_gamma   90.00
#
_symmetry.space_group_name_H-M   'P 1'
#
loop_
_entity.id
_entity.type
_entity.pdbx_description
1 polymer ?
#
loop_
_entity_poly.entity_id
_entity_poly.type
_entity_poly.pdbx_seq_one_letter_code
_entity_poly.pdbx_strand_id
1 'polypeptide(L)'
;MAKRKSANNGTANNGTPSTESDRIEYVPISDVTRRRYLNYAMSVITSRALPDVRDGLKPVQRRILYVMYHDLRLMANAKPRKCAKICGDTTGNYHPHGDASVYDALVRLAQDFNLRSPLINGQGNFGSIMGLPAAAARYTEA
;
A
#
# COMPACT_ATOMS: atom_id res chain seq x y z
N MET A 1 -61.50 3.42 -38.31
CA MET A 1 -61.26 4.85 -38.58
C MET A 1 -61.68 5.64 -37.34
N ALA A 2 -60.74 6.15 -36.54
CA ALA A 2 -60.92 7.30 -35.63
C ALA A 2 -59.62 7.57 -34.85
N LYS A 3 -58.90 8.63 -35.24
CA LYS A 3 -57.80 9.27 -34.49
C LYS A 3 -58.35 9.96 -33.24
N ARG A 4 -57.58 10.00 -32.15
CA ARG A 4 -57.56 11.17 -31.24
C ARG A 4 -56.14 11.49 -30.78
N LYS A 5 -55.68 12.69 -31.16
CA LYS A 5 -54.55 13.44 -30.60
C LYS A 5 -54.92 13.95 -29.20
N SER A 6 -53.95 14.05 -28.31
CA SER A 6 -53.97 14.97 -27.14
C SER A 6 -52.50 15.28 -26.81
N ALA A 7 -51.96 16.46 -27.17
CA ALA A 7 -52.08 17.77 -26.54
C ALA A 7 -51.01 18.00 -25.45
N ASN A 8 -50.38 19.16 -25.58
CA ASN A 8 -49.21 19.69 -24.89
C ASN A 8 -49.63 20.42 -23.60
N ASN A 9 -48.80 20.40 -22.54
CA ASN A 9 -48.41 21.54 -21.67
C ASN A 9 -48.06 21.15 -20.21
N GLY A 10 -46.84 21.54 -19.80
CA GLY A 10 -46.66 22.68 -18.89
C GLY A 10 -46.90 22.55 -17.37
N THR A 11 -45.79 22.71 -16.63
CA THR A 11 -45.58 23.50 -15.39
C THR A 11 -45.97 22.98 -13.99
N ALA A 12 -44.92 22.90 -13.14
CA ALA A 12 -44.77 23.39 -11.76
C ALA A 12 -45.63 22.79 -10.61
N ASN A 13 -44.99 22.16 -9.61
CA ASN A 13 -44.74 22.76 -8.28
C ASN A 13 -44.27 21.75 -7.22
N ASN A 14 -43.28 22.22 -6.44
CA ASN A 14 -43.05 22.05 -5.00
C ASN A 14 -42.96 20.64 -4.35
N GLY A 15 -41.73 20.34 -3.91
CA GLY A 15 -41.42 20.19 -2.50
C GLY A 15 -41.87 18.91 -1.80
N THR A 16 -40.95 17.98 -1.62
CA THR A 16 -40.87 17.04 -0.47
C THR A 16 -39.43 16.57 -0.34
N PRO A 17 -38.88 16.42 0.88
CA PRO A 17 -37.50 15.98 1.05
C PRO A 17 -37.45 14.52 0.60
N SER A 18 -36.78 14.24 -0.52
CA SER A 18 -36.58 12.87 -0.96
C SER A 18 -35.72 12.18 0.10
N THR A 19 -36.38 11.35 0.90
CA THR A 19 -35.79 10.26 1.66
C THR A 19 -34.74 9.62 0.76
N GLU A 20 -33.45 9.68 1.12
CA GLU A 20 -32.37 8.98 0.43
C GLU A 20 -32.57 7.48 0.62
N SER A 21 -33.52 6.92 -0.11
CA SER A 21 -33.79 5.51 -0.21
C SER A 21 -32.67 4.88 -1.03
N ASP A 22 -31.80 4.16 -0.33
CA ASP A 22 -31.08 2.96 -0.77
C ASP A 22 -31.07 2.75 -2.29
N ARG A 23 -30.18 3.47 -3.00
CA ARG A 23 -30.09 3.44 -4.45
C ARG A 23 -29.33 2.18 -4.88
N ILE A 24 -30.06 1.06 -4.93
CA ILE A 24 -29.53 -0.24 -5.36
C ILE A 24 -29.32 -0.22 -6.88
N GLU A 25 -28.05 -0.24 -7.31
CA GLU A 25 -27.67 -0.36 -8.71
C GLU A 25 -27.44 -1.83 -9.07
N TYR A 26 -28.29 -2.37 -9.95
CA TYR A 26 -28.11 -3.72 -10.49
C TYR A 26 -27.05 -3.69 -11.59
N VAL A 27 -25.93 -4.40 -11.38
CA VAL A 27 -24.82 -4.45 -12.33
C VAL A 27 -24.53 -5.91 -12.69
N PRO A 28 -24.30 -6.25 -13.97
CA PRO A 28 -23.95 -7.61 -14.37
C PRO A 28 -22.65 -8.09 -13.72
N ILE A 29 -22.69 -9.29 -13.14
CA ILE A 29 -21.56 -9.87 -12.39
C ILE A 29 -20.30 -10.03 -13.23
N SER A 30 -20.44 -10.36 -14.52
CA SER A 30 -19.34 -10.52 -15.47
C SER A 30 -18.52 -9.23 -15.59
N ASP A 31 -19.20 -8.09 -15.71
CA ASP A 31 -18.56 -6.79 -15.90
C ASP A 31 -17.93 -6.27 -14.62
N VAL A 32 -18.61 -6.42 -13.48
CA VAL A 32 -18.06 -6.05 -12.17
C VAL A 32 -16.81 -6.87 -11.85
N THR A 33 -16.86 -8.17 -12.08
CA THR A 33 -15.74 -9.08 -11.79
C THR A 33 -14.54 -8.74 -12.65
N ARG A 34 -14.74 -8.58 -13.97
CA ARG A 34 -13.66 -8.20 -14.89
C ARG A 34 -13.01 -6.88 -14.48
N ARG A 35 -13.81 -5.86 -14.18
CA ARG A 35 -13.32 -4.54 -13.78
C ARG A 35 -12.55 -4.57 -12.45
N ARG A 36 -13.11 -5.22 -11.42
CA ARG A 36 -12.48 -5.31 -10.10
C ARG A 36 -11.19 -6.14 -10.14
N TYR A 37 -11.21 -7.25 -10.87
CA TYR A 37 -10.04 -8.09 -11.07
C TYR A 37 -8.93 -7.32 -11.78
N LEU A 38 -9.25 -6.64 -12.90
CA LEU A 38 -8.25 -5.86 -13.64
C LEU A 38 -7.66 -4.74 -12.79
N ASN A 39 -8.48 -3.99 -12.06
CA ASN A 39 -8.01 -2.92 -11.19
C ASN A 39 -7.07 -3.43 -10.10
N TYR A 40 -7.42 -4.56 -9.47
CA TYR A 40 -6.55 -5.19 -8.47
C TYR A 40 -5.25 -5.69 -9.10
N ALA A 41 -5.33 -6.41 -10.22
CA ALA A 41 -4.16 -6.93 -10.93
C ALA A 41 -3.19 -5.81 -11.32
N MET A 42 -3.70 -4.72 -11.91
CA MET A 42 -2.89 -3.57 -12.26
C MET A 42 -2.23 -2.95 -11.03
N SER A 43 -2.97 -2.77 -9.92
CA SER A 43 -2.41 -2.23 -8.68
C SER A 43 -1.28 -3.09 -8.09
N VAL A 44 -1.38 -4.42 -8.22
CA VAL A 44 -0.36 -5.36 -7.74
C VAL A 44 0.89 -5.26 -8.61
N ILE A 45 0.71 -5.22 -9.94
CA ILE A 45 1.82 -5.14 -10.89
C ILE A 45 2.60 -3.84 -10.71
N THR A 46 1.91 -2.70 -10.69
CA THR A 46 2.58 -1.38 -10.70
C THR A 46 3.09 -0.94 -9.33
N SER A 47 2.39 -1.31 -8.25
CA SER A 47 2.58 -0.66 -6.95
C SER A 47 2.94 -1.63 -5.81
N ARG A 48 3.26 -2.89 -6.13
CA ARG A 48 3.64 -3.89 -5.12
C ARG A 48 4.69 -4.89 -5.57
N ALA A 49 4.42 -5.60 -6.68
CA ALA A 49 5.16 -6.81 -7.03
C ALA A 49 6.47 -6.54 -7.77
N LEU A 50 6.42 -5.66 -8.78
CA LEU A 50 7.56 -5.37 -9.65
C LEU A 50 8.36 -4.16 -9.14
N PRO A 51 9.70 -4.20 -9.24
CA PRO A 51 10.54 -3.04 -8.98
C PRO A 51 10.47 -2.02 -10.12
N ASP A 52 10.82 -0.77 -9.83
CA ASP A 52 11.05 0.25 -10.87
C ASP A 52 12.42 0.01 -11.52
N VAL A 53 12.52 0.23 -12.83
CA VAL A 53 13.76 0.04 -13.60
C VAL A 53 14.85 1.05 -13.22
N ARG A 54 14.47 2.23 -12.71
CA ARG A 54 15.41 3.32 -12.42
C ARG A 54 16.24 3.08 -11.18
N ASP A 55 15.62 2.52 -10.14
CA ASP A 55 16.26 2.27 -8.84
C ASP A 55 16.32 0.79 -8.47
N GLY A 56 15.59 -0.08 -9.17
CA GLY A 56 15.50 -1.51 -8.86
C GLY A 56 14.71 -1.82 -7.59
N LEU A 57 14.02 -0.83 -6.99
CA LEU A 57 13.35 -0.97 -5.70
C LEU A 57 11.85 -1.18 -5.83
N LYS A 58 11.32 -2.05 -4.96
CA LYS A 58 9.87 -2.15 -4.74
C LYS A 58 9.38 -0.96 -3.90
N PRO A 59 8.09 -0.58 -3.99
CA PRO A 59 7.56 0.57 -3.25
C PRO A 59 7.77 0.52 -1.72
N VAL A 60 7.71 -0.66 -1.10
CA VAL A 60 7.97 -0.81 0.35
C VAL A 60 9.43 -0.51 0.70
N GLN A 61 10.38 -0.99 -0.10
CA GLN A 61 11.81 -0.78 0.12
C GLN A 61 12.17 0.71 -0.03
N ARG A 62 11.63 1.36 -1.07
CA ARG A 62 11.81 2.80 -1.30
C ARG A 62 11.31 3.64 -0.12
N ARG A 63 10.12 3.32 0.41
CA ARG A 63 9.52 4.05 1.54
C ARG A 63 10.33 3.88 2.83
N ILE A 64 10.84 2.68 3.11
CA ILE A 64 11.73 2.43 4.27
C ILE A 64 12.98 3.31 4.18
N LEU A 65 13.68 3.27 3.04
CA LEU A 65 14.90 4.06 2.84
C LEU A 65 14.61 5.56 2.91
N TYR A 66 13.48 6.01 2.37
CA TYR A 66 13.06 7.41 2.44
C TYR A 66 12.81 7.86 3.89
N VAL A 67 12.10 7.07 4.70
CA VAL A 67 11.86 7.38 6.13
C VAL A 67 13.16 7.41 6.92
N MET A 68 14.04 6.43 6.69
CA MET A 68 15.37 6.41 7.32
C MET A 68 16.16 7.67 6.98
N TYR A 69 16.16 8.09 5.71
CA TYR A 69 16.90 9.26 5.25
C TYR A 69 16.26 10.60 5.67
N HIS A 70 15.00 10.81 5.34
CA HIS A 70 14.29 12.09 5.44
C HIS A 70 13.77 12.37 6.85
N ASP A 71 13.06 11.42 7.46
CA ASP A 71 12.36 11.63 8.73
C ASP A 71 13.30 11.37 9.93
N LEU A 72 14.06 10.28 9.90
CA LEU A 72 14.89 9.83 11.02
C LEU A 72 16.36 10.27 10.92
N ARG A 73 16.79 10.81 9.77
CA ARG A 73 18.17 11.24 9.49
C ARG A 73 19.21 10.16 9.82
N LEU A 74 18.87 8.90 9.53
CA LEU A 74 19.74 7.74 9.68
C LEU A 74 20.69 7.66 8.49
N MET A 75 21.78 8.41 8.60
CA MET A 75 22.97 8.25 7.74
C MET A 75 23.91 7.20 8.34
N ALA A 76 24.93 6.78 7.59
CA ALA A 76 25.89 5.76 8.04
C ALA A 76 26.62 6.09 9.35
N ASN A 77 26.71 7.36 9.74
CA ASN A 77 27.33 7.84 10.98
C ASN A 77 26.33 8.07 12.13
N ALA A 78 25.02 7.94 11.88
CA ALA A 78 24.00 8.17 12.88
C ALA A 78 23.91 6.97 13.85
N LYS A 79 23.44 7.25 15.08
CA LYS A 79 23.14 6.17 16.04
C LYS A 79 21.95 5.35 15.51
N PRO A 80 22.04 4.02 15.50
CA PRO A 80 20.95 3.17 15.03
C PRO A 80 19.70 3.36 15.91
N ARG A 81 18.54 3.10 15.32
CA ARG A 81 17.24 3.23 15.99
C ARG A 81 16.53 1.89 15.97
N LYS A 82 15.66 1.69 16.96
CA LYS A 82 14.83 0.48 17.04
C LYS A 82 14.06 0.29 15.74
N CYS A 83 14.10 -0.92 15.18
CA CYS A 83 13.39 -1.25 13.94
C CYS A 83 11.88 -1.00 14.08
N ALA A 84 11.31 -1.18 15.28
CA ALA A 84 9.93 -0.83 15.59
C ALA A 84 9.59 0.65 15.31
N LYS A 85 10.52 1.57 15.56
CA LYS A 85 10.32 3.00 15.27
C LYS A 85 10.34 3.27 13.76
N ILE A 86 11.30 2.68 13.04
CA ILE A 86 11.40 2.81 11.57
C ILE A 86 10.15 2.25 10.89
N CYS A 87 9.69 1.06 11.32
CA CYS A 87 8.48 0.43 10.79
C CYS A 87 7.23 1.26 11.10
N GLY A 88 7.10 1.76 12.34
CA GLY A 88 5.98 2.61 12.76
C GLY A 88 5.87 3.90 11.94
N ASP A 89 6.99 4.60 11.73
CA ASP A 89 7.00 5.84 10.95
C ASP A 89 6.75 5.57 9.47
N THR A 90 7.26 4.46 8.93
CA THR A 90 6.99 4.05 7.54
C THR A 90 5.51 3.76 7.33
N THR A 91 4.89 2.98 8.23
CA THR A 91 3.47 2.65 8.12
C THR A 91 2.58 3.87 8.35
N GLY A 92 2.94 4.72 9.32
CA GLY A 92 2.17 5.92 9.65
C GLY A 92 2.18 6.97 8.54
N ASN A 93 3.34 7.23 7.92
CA ASN A 93 3.50 8.35 7.00
C ASN A 93 3.34 7.95 5.51
N TYR A 94 3.81 6.75 5.11
CA TYR A 94 3.98 6.44 3.68
C TYR A 94 3.42 5.09 3.23
N HIS A 95 3.26 4.11 4.12
CA HIS A 95 2.90 2.74 3.76
C HIS A 95 1.63 2.26 4.49
N PRO A 96 0.44 2.40 3.86
CA PRO A 96 -0.83 2.06 4.50
C PRO A 96 -1.10 0.53 4.51
N HIS A 97 -0.11 -0.26 4.95
CA HIS A 97 -0.17 -1.70 5.10
C HIS A 97 0.52 -2.11 6.42
N GLY A 98 0.33 -3.37 6.81
CA GLY A 98 0.79 -3.87 8.11
C GLY A 98 2.28 -3.69 8.34
N ASP A 99 2.63 -3.34 9.57
CA ASP A 99 4.00 -3.19 10.07
C ASP A 99 4.85 -4.45 9.82
N ALA A 100 4.26 -5.64 9.91
CA ALA A 100 4.91 -6.91 9.62
C ALA A 100 5.51 -6.97 8.20
N SER A 101 4.80 -6.41 7.20
CA SER A 101 5.29 -6.40 5.81
C SER A 101 6.47 -5.45 5.61
N VAL A 102 6.47 -4.34 6.36
CA VAL A 102 7.58 -3.37 6.38
C VAL A 102 8.78 -3.98 7.08
N TYR A 103 8.57 -4.67 8.21
CA TYR A 103 9.64 -5.29 8.96
C TYR A 103 10.32 -6.43 8.18
N ASP A 104 9.57 -7.31 7.51
CA ASP A 104 10.16 -8.36 6.67
C ASP A 104 11.00 -7.75 5.52
N ALA A 105 10.49 -6.68 4.90
CA ALA A 105 11.24 -5.97 3.86
C ALA A 105 12.53 -5.33 4.43
N LEU A 106 12.46 -4.68 5.60
CA LEU A 106 13.61 -4.08 6.27
C LEU A 106 14.67 -5.14 6.62
N VAL A 107 14.24 -6.29 7.14
CA VAL A 107 15.13 -7.39 7.51
C VAL A 107 15.90 -7.89 6.29
N ARG A 108 15.22 -8.12 5.17
CA ARG A 108 15.86 -8.56 3.91
C ARG A 108 16.84 -7.55 3.36
N LEU A 109 16.59 -6.25 3.54
CA LEU A 109 17.50 -5.18 3.12
C LEU A 109 18.80 -5.13 3.93
N ALA A 110 18.82 -5.74 5.12
CA ALA A 110 19.98 -5.80 6.01
C ALA A 110 20.77 -7.13 5.93
N GLN A 111 20.22 -8.17 5.29
CA GLN A 111 20.85 -9.48 5.18
C GLN A 111 21.90 -9.52 4.06
N ASP A 112 23.16 -9.78 4.43
CA ASP A 112 24.32 -9.94 3.54
C ASP A 112 24.26 -11.20 2.67
N PHE A 113 23.63 -12.26 3.15
CA PHE A 113 23.40 -13.48 2.37
C PHE A 113 22.24 -13.36 1.37
N ASN A 114 21.39 -12.34 1.51
CA ASN A 114 20.22 -12.12 0.64
C ASN A 114 20.52 -11.08 -0.45
N LEU A 115 21.25 -10.02 -0.09
CA LEU A 115 21.67 -8.96 -1.01
C LEU A 115 23.18 -8.96 -1.17
N ARG A 116 23.64 -8.85 -2.42
CA ARG A 116 25.08 -8.69 -2.72
C ARG A 116 25.69 -7.47 -2.01
N SER A 117 24.91 -6.40 -1.94
CA SER A 117 25.25 -5.15 -1.24
C SER A 117 24.05 -4.75 -0.37
N PRO A 118 24.10 -5.00 0.95
CA PRO A 118 23.05 -4.58 1.88
C PRO A 118 22.85 -3.06 1.84
N LEU A 119 21.60 -2.62 1.89
CA LEU A 119 21.24 -1.19 1.89
C LEU A 119 21.03 -0.65 3.30
N ILE A 120 20.85 -1.54 4.28
CA ILE A 120 20.61 -1.22 5.69
C ILE A 120 21.67 -1.93 6.53
N ASN A 121 22.22 -1.24 7.53
CA ASN A 121 23.12 -1.84 8.51
C ASN A 121 22.34 -2.24 9.75
N GLY A 122 22.02 -3.53 9.89
CA GLY A 122 21.25 -4.06 11.02
C GLY A 122 22.14 -4.46 12.20
N GLN A 123 21.71 -4.11 13.42
CA GLN A 123 22.29 -4.58 14.68
C GLN A 123 21.31 -5.48 15.43
N GLY A 124 21.77 -6.69 15.77
CA GLY A 124 20.97 -7.73 16.43
C GLY A 124 20.75 -8.95 15.53
N ASN A 125 19.76 -9.78 15.85
CA ASN A 125 19.47 -10.98 15.08
C ASN A 125 18.51 -10.67 13.91
N PHE A 126 19.07 -10.57 12.70
CA PHE A 126 18.36 -10.36 11.43
C PHE A 126 18.08 -11.67 10.66
N GLY A 127 18.10 -12.80 11.36
CA GLY A 127 17.91 -14.13 10.77
C GLY A 127 19.24 -14.76 10.35
N SER A 128 19.14 -15.97 9.80
CA SER A 128 20.31 -16.75 9.40
C SER A 128 20.13 -17.39 8.04
N ILE A 129 21.24 -17.81 7.43
CA ILE A 129 21.24 -18.57 6.17
C ILE A 129 20.49 -19.91 6.28
N MET A 130 20.36 -20.45 7.49
CA MET A 130 19.63 -21.70 7.77
C MET A 130 18.11 -21.50 7.84
N GLY A 131 17.62 -20.30 7.54
CA GLY A 131 16.19 -19.99 7.53
C GLY A 131 15.58 -19.70 8.91
N LEU A 132 16.41 -19.55 9.96
CA LEU A 132 15.90 -19.05 11.24
C LEU A 132 15.42 -17.60 11.08
N PRO A 133 14.22 -17.26 11.59
CA PRO A 133 13.64 -15.94 11.44
C PRO A 133 14.43 -14.88 12.22
N ALA A 134 14.28 -13.62 11.82
CA ALA A 134 14.78 -12.50 12.59
C ALA A 134 14.08 -12.39 13.95
N ALA A 135 14.78 -11.78 14.92
CA ALA A 135 14.15 -11.41 16.18
C ALA A 135 13.02 -10.38 15.96
N ALA A 136 12.16 -10.19 16.93
CA ALA A 136 11.10 -9.17 16.84
C ALA A 136 11.68 -7.75 16.72
N ALA A 137 10.97 -6.86 16.01
CA ALA A 137 11.39 -5.48 15.70
C ALA A 137 11.72 -4.60 16.93
N ARG A 138 11.31 -5.02 18.12
CA ARG A 138 11.64 -4.36 19.40
C ARG A 138 13.08 -4.63 19.88
N TYR A 139 13.70 -5.71 19.40
CA TYR A 139 15.07 -6.10 19.79
C TYR A 139 16.12 -5.66 18.78
N THR A 140 15.75 -5.56 17.50
CA THR A 140 16.65 -5.19 16.40
C THR A 140 16.75 -3.68 16.22
N GLU A 141 17.92 -3.23 15.77
CA GLU A 141 18.20 -1.83 15.46
C GLU A 141 18.77 -1.71 14.05
N ALA A 142 18.53 -0.57 13.40
CA ALA A 142 18.99 -0.27 12.05
C ALA A 142 19.21 1.25 11.86
#